data_AF-A0A8T3TM57-F1
#
_entry.id   AF-A0A8T3TM57-F1
#
_cell.length_a   1.000
_cell.length_b   1.000
_cell.length_c   1.000
_cell.angle_alpha   90.00
_cell.angle_beta   90.00
_cell.angle_gamma   90.00
#
_symmetry.space_group_name_H-M   'P 1'
#
loop_
_entity.id
_entity.type
_entity.pdbx_description
1 polymer ?
#
loop_
_entity_poly.entity_id
_entity_poly.type
_entity_poly.pdbx_seq_one_letter_code
_entity_poly.pdbx_strand_id
1 'polypeptide(L)'
;MKRRAVATAEQLGIGFEGLEVVEPPTPEPSPDTMRQIVSLRMPDALLARVEEVASSRGVSPSGLMRALIAAGLDRSYAAVTTPNDTATELAELRRSVERLAIGLEQRAAEAE
;
A
#
# COMPACT_ATOMS: atom_id res chain seq x y z
N MET A 1 2.11 -13.35 42.90
CA MET A 1 1.99 -12.23 41.94
C MET A 1 3.38 -11.86 41.44
N LYS A 2 3.75 -12.24 40.21
CA LYS A 2 5.06 -11.95 39.62
C LYS A 2 5.01 -10.59 38.91
N ARG A 3 5.79 -9.61 39.39
CA ARG A 3 6.00 -8.32 38.71
C ARG A 3 6.95 -8.57 37.54
N ARG A 4 6.53 -8.22 36.32
CA ARG A 4 7.37 -8.29 35.12
C ARG A 4 8.07 -6.95 34.98
N ALA A 5 9.39 -6.97 35.08
CA ALA A 5 10.24 -5.79 34.94
C ALA A 5 10.17 -5.26 33.50
N VAL A 6 10.00 -3.94 33.36
CA VAL A 6 10.08 -3.22 32.09
C VAL A 6 11.56 -3.09 31.74
N ALA A 7 11.95 -3.58 30.57
CA ALA A 7 13.30 -3.45 30.06
C ALA A 7 13.55 -1.99 29.66
N THR A 8 14.38 -1.31 30.44
CA THR A 8 14.91 0.02 30.13
C THR A 8 15.86 -0.13 28.95
N ALA A 9 15.44 0.31 27.76
CA ALA A 9 16.34 0.46 26.63
C ALA A 9 17.25 1.66 26.91
N GLU A 10 18.55 1.41 27.01
CA GLU A 10 19.59 2.43 27.12
C GLU A 10 19.59 3.29 25.85
N GLN A 11 18.91 4.45 25.91
CA GLN A 11 18.97 5.46 24.85
C GLN A 11 20.33 6.17 24.92
N LEU A 12 21.12 5.99 23.86
CA LEU A 12 22.38 6.67 23.62
C LEU A 12 22.18 8.19 23.74
N GLY A 13 22.91 8.79 24.68
CA GLY A 13 22.95 10.24 24.88
C GLY A 13 23.65 10.92 23.72
N ILE A 14 22.89 11.29 22.70
CA ILE A 14 23.31 12.19 21.63
C ILE A 14 22.39 13.40 21.73
N GLY A 15 22.97 14.56 22.05
CA GLY A 15 22.25 15.82 22.21
C GLY A 15 21.59 16.26 20.90
N PHE A 16 20.27 16.18 20.85
CA PHE A 16 19.44 16.83 19.84
C PHE A 16 18.84 18.09 20.45
N GLU A 17 19.66 19.12 20.58
CA GLU A 17 19.22 20.46 20.96
C GLU A 17 18.52 21.09 19.76
N GLY A 18 17.18 21.18 19.80
CA GLY A 18 16.40 21.96 18.81
C GLY A 18 15.41 21.19 17.93
N LEU A 19 15.26 19.88 18.07
CA LEU A 19 14.08 19.18 17.53
C LEU A 19 13.00 19.19 18.60
N GLU A 20 12.05 20.11 18.47
CA GLU A 20 10.79 20.02 19.19
C GLU A 20 10.15 18.69 18.78
N VAL A 21 10.21 17.71 19.67
CA VAL A 21 9.55 16.41 19.50
C VAL A 21 8.07 16.73 19.47
N VAL A 22 7.53 16.92 18.27
CA VAL A 22 6.09 16.92 18.05
C VAL A 22 5.64 15.55 18.53
N GLU A 23 4.96 15.55 19.67
CA GLU A 23 4.38 14.35 20.24
C GLU A 23 3.54 13.71 19.13
N PRO A 24 3.86 12.47 18.70
CA PRO A 24 3.06 11.82 17.68
C PRO A 24 1.62 11.84 18.17
N PRO A 25 0.64 12.24 17.33
CA PRO A 25 -0.74 12.32 17.76
C PRO A 25 -1.08 10.99 18.41
N THR A 26 -1.41 11.03 19.71
CA THR A 26 -1.84 9.86 20.45
C THR A 26 -3.00 9.30 19.65
N PRO A 27 -2.89 8.08 19.08
CA PRO A 27 -3.98 7.54 18.30
C PRO A 27 -5.14 7.39 19.28
N GLU A 28 -6.10 8.31 19.22
CA GLU A 28 -7.37 8.12 19.91
C GLU A 28 -7.89 6.76 19.43
N PRO A 29 -8.21 5.84 20.35
CA PRO A 29 -8.84 4.60 19.95
C PRO A 29 -10.14 5.00 19.26
N SER A 30 -10.14 4.88 17.93
CA SER A 30 -11.27 5.22 17.08
C SER A 30 -12.52 4.58 17.70
N PRO A 31 -13.60 5.35 17.90
CA PRO A 31 -14.76 4.89 18.65
C PRO A 31 -15.28 3.64 17.98
N ASP A 32 -15.17 2.51 18.68
CA ASP A 32 -15.74 1.20 18.41
C ASP A 32 -16.35 1.12 16.99
N THR A 33 -15.48 1.01 15.98
CA THR A 33 -15.93 0.60 14.65
C THR A 33 -16.33 -0.85 14.84
N MET A 34 -17.57 -1.00 15.32
CA MET A 34 -18.27 -2.24 15.56
C MET A 34 -17.79 -3.20 14.49
N ARG A 35 -17.33 -4.37 14.92
CA ARG A 35 -16.93 -5.48 14.05
C ARG A 35 -18.09 -5.75 13.08
N GLN A 36 -18.15 -5.03 11.96
CA GLN A 36 -19.19 -5.18 10.96
C GLN A 36 -18.83 -6.46 10.23
N ILE A 37 -19.31 -7.57 10.79
CA ILE A 37 -19.17 -8.87 10.19
C ILE A 37 -20.12 -8.89 9.01
N VAL A 38 -19.57 -8.62 7.82
CA VAL A 38 -20.31 -8.70 6.56
C VAL A 38 -20.27 -10.15 6.09
N SER A 39 -21.45 -10.75 5.95
CA SER A 39 -21.59 -12.09 5.35
C SER A 39 -21.82 -11.94 3.86
N LEU A 40 -20.88 -12.44 3.05
CA LEU A 40 -20.97 -12.45 1.60
C LEU A 40 -21.32 -13.86 1.12
N ARG A 41 -22.34 -13.98 0.27
CA ARG A 41 -22.66 -15.24 -0.42
C ARG A 41 -22.00 -15.24 -1.79
N MET A 42 -21.38 -16.36 -2.15
CA MET A 42 -20.81 -16.58 -3.48
C MET A 42 -20.95 -18.06 -3.87
N PRO A 43 -20.92 -18.38 -5.17
CA PRO A 43 -20.89 -19.77 -5.63
C PRO A 43 -19.64 -20.52 -5.14
N ASP A 44 -19.76 -21.82 -4.87
CA ASP A 44 -18.67 -22.64 -4.32
C ASP A 44 -17.41 -22.63 -5.19
N ALA A 45 -17.58 -22.64 -6.52
CA ALA A 45 -16.45 -22.55 -7.46
C ALA A 45 -15.66 -21.24 -7.30
N LEU A 46 -16.34 -20.13 -6.98
CA LEU A 46 -15.68 -18.85 -6.74
C LEU A 46 -14.99 -18.84 -5.38
N LEU A 47 -15.62 -19.42 -4.35
CA LEU A 47 -15.01 -19.55 -3.02
C LEU A 47 -13.70 -20.35 -3.08
N ALA A 48 -13.71 -21.51 -3.75
CA ALA A 48 -12.51 -22.33 -3.93
C ALA A 48 -11.36 -21.55 -4.59
N ARG A 49 -11.69 -20.72 -5.58
CA ARG A 49 -10.70 -19.88 -6.26
C ARG A 49 -10.13 -18.79 -5.35
N VAL A 50 -10.97 -18.17 -4.51
CA VAL A 50 -10.52 -17.18 -3.53
C VAL A 50 -9.58 -17.81 -2.50
N GLU A 51 -9.90 -19.01 -2.02
CA GLU A 51 -9.06 -19.75 -1.07
C GLU A 51 -7.70 -20.12 -1.65
N GLU A 52 -7.66 -20.59 -2.90
CA GLU A 52 -6.42 -20.92 -3.62
C GLU A 52 -5.51 -19.68 -3.73
N VAL A 53 -6.06 -18.55 -4.18
CA VAL A 53 -5.31 -17.29 -4.34
C VAL A 53 -4.87 -16.71 -3.00
N ALA A 54 -5.70 -16.81 -1.96
CA ALA A 54 -5.35 -16.37 -0.62
C ALA A 54 -4.19 -17.20 -0.05
N SER A 55 -4.26 -18.52 -0.21
CA SER A 55 -3.21 -19.45 0.19
C SER A 55 -1.89 -19.16 -0.53
N SER A 56 -1.92 -18.96 -1.86
CA SER A 56 -0.71 -18.67 -2.65
C SER A 56 -0.05 -17.34 -2.26
N ARG A 57 -0.78 -16.44 -1.59
CA ARG A 57 -0.31 -15.13 -1.11
C ARG A 57 -0.03 -15.11 0.39
N GLY A 58 -0.21 -16.23 1.10
CA GLY A 58 -0.02 -16.31 2.55
C GLY A 58 -0.98 -15.46 3.37
N VAL A 59 -2.17 -15.14 2.84
CA VAL A 59 -3.20 -14.34 3.51
C VAL A 59 -4.47 -15.15 3.73
N SER A 60 -5.34 -14.70 4.65
CA SER A 60 -6.66 -15.32 4.80
C SER A 60 -7.61 -14.89 3.67
N PRO A 61 -8.60 -15.74 3.29
CA PRO A 61 -9.63 -15.36 2.33
C PRO A 61 -10.32 -14.03 2.68
N SER A 62 -10.67 -13.83 3.95
CA SER A 62 -11.29 -12.58 4.42
C SER A 62 -10.33 -11.38 4.34
N GLY A 63 -9.03 -11.59 4.54
CA GLY A 63 -8.00 -10.56 4.37
C GLY A 63 -7.85 -10.15 2.91
N LEU A 64 -7.78 -11.14 2.01
CA LEU A 64 -7.77 -10.91 0.56
C LEU A 64 -9.02 -10.15 0.11
N MET A 65 -10.20 -10.58 0.55
CA MET A 65 -11.47 -9.93 0.20
C MET A 65 -11.52 -8.48 0.69
N ARG A 66 -11.08 -8.20 1.93
CA ARG A 66 -10.98 -6.82 2.42
C ARG A 66 -10.05 -5.95 1.59
N ALA A 67 -8.88 -6.48 1.21
CA ALA A 67 -7.94 -5.75 0.36
C ALA A 67 -8.52 -5.47 -1.02
N LEU A 68 -9.21 -6.44 -1.63
CA LEU A 68 -9.87 -6.28 -2.93
C LEU A 68 -11.04 -5.30 -2.86
N ILE A 69 -11.84 -5.33 -1.79
CA ILE A 69 -12.95 -4.38 -1.58
C ILE A 69 -12.39 -2.96 -1.38
N ALA A 70 -11.33 -2.80 -0.59
CA ALA A 70 -10.67 -1.50 -0.39
C ALA A 70 -10.08 -0.95 -1.70
N ALA A 71 -9.33 -1.77 -2.44
CA ALA A 71 -8.77 -1.40 -3.74
C ALA A 71 -9.85 -1.18 -4.81
N GLY A 72 -10.97 -1.90 -4.68
CA GLY A 72 -12.15 -1.77 -5.54
C GLY A 72 -12.91 -0.49 -5.27
N LEU A 73 -13.10 -0.08 -4.02
CA LEU A 73 -13.82 1.15 -3.65
C LEU A 73 -13.10 2.42 -4.14
N ASP A 74 -11.77 2.43 -4.15
CA ASP A 74 -10.99 3.50 -4.79
C ASP A 74 -11.14 3.53 -6.32
N ARG A 75 -11.54 2.41 -6.94
CA ARG A 75 -11.70 2.28 -8.40
C ARG A 75 -13.15 2.26 -8.88
N SER A 76 -14.12 2.06 -8.01
CA SER A 76 -15.48 1.66 -8.38
C SER A 76 -16.26 2.72 -9.15
N TYR A 77 -15.94 4.00 -8.95
CA TYR A 77 -16.49 5.08 -9.77
C TYR A 77 -15.56 5.54 -10.91
N ALA A 78 -14.24 5.32 -10.80
CA ALA A 78 -13.27 5.76 -11.79
C ALA A 78 -13.04 4.75 -12.95
N ALA A 79 -13.31 3.46 -12.74
CA ALA A 79 -13.07 2.41 -13.74
C ALA A 79 -14.20 2.24 -14.78
N VAL A 80 -15.30 3.00 -14.65
CA VAL A 80 -16.40 3.00 -15.64
C VAL A 80 -16.12 3.97 -16.80
N THR A 81 -15.10 4.82 -16.71
CA THR A 81 -14.64 5.67 -17.81
C THR A 81 -13.42 5.07 -18.50
N THR A 82 -13.68 4.35 -19.58
CA THR A 82 -12.80 4.08 -20.74
C THR A 82 -11.38 3.49 -20.49
N PRO A 83 -11.15 2.18 -20.75
CA PRO A 83 -9.84 1.52 -20.64
C PRO A 83 -8.72 2.07 -21.57
N ASN A 84 -9.06 2.97 -22.49
CA ASN A 84 -8.19 3.39 -23.59
C ASN A 84 -7.15 4.47 -23.18
N ASP A 85 -7.45 5.26 -22.13
CA ASP A 85 -6.62 6.41 -21.78
C ASP A 85 -5.33 5.99 -21.05
N THR A 86 -5.42 5.06 -20.10
CA THR A 86 -4.24 4.60 -19.34
C THR A 86 -3.18 3.89 -20.18
N ALA A 87 -3.58 3.10 -21.19
CA ALA A 87 -2.65 2.46 -22.11
C ALA A 87 -1.95 3.47 -23.02
N THR A 88 -2.66 4.54 -23.39
CA THR A 88 -2.13 5.64 -24.21
C THR A 88 -1.14 6.48 -23.40
N GLU A 89 -1.48 6.84 -22.16
CA GLU A 89 -0.60 7.56 -21.22
C GLU A 89 0.69 6.77 -20.94
N LEU A 90 0.59 5.44 -20.75
CA LEU A 90 1.76 4.59 -20.54
C LEU A 90 2.68 4.55 -21.78
N ALA A 91 2.09 4.51 -22.99
CA ALA A 91 2.86 4.55 -24.23
C ALA A 91 3.56 5.90 -24.43
N GLU A 92 2.92 7.00 -24.05
CA GLU A 92 3.52 8.34 -24.07
C GLU A 92 4.66 8.48 -23.07
N LEU A 93 4.47 7.98 -21.85
CA LEU A 93 5.51 7.96 -20.83
C LEU A 93 6.74 7.18 -21.30
N ARG A 94 6.54 6.00 -21.90
CA ARG A 94 7.63 5.20 -22.47
C ARG A 94 8.42 5.98 -23.52
N ARG A 95 7.73 6.64 -24.46
CA ARG A 95 8.38 7.48 -25.50
C ARG A 95 9.13 8.67 -24.90
N SER A 96 8.62 9.25 -23.82
CA SER A 96 9.28 10.35 -23.12
C SER A 96 10.59 9.89 -22.47
N VAL A 97 10.57 8.75 -21.78
CA VAL A 97 11.74 8.15 -21.15
C VAL A 97 12.81 7.76 -22.18
N GLU A 98 12.41 7.14 -23.30
CA GLU A 98 13.34 6.79 -24.39
C GLU A 98 14.04 8.03 -24.96
N ARG A 99 13.32 9.13 -25.17
CA ARG A 99 13.92 10.40 -25.65
C ARG A 99 14.90 10.99 -24.63
N LEU A 100 14.58 10.93 -23.34
CA LEU A 100 15.47 11.42 -22.28
C LEU A 100 16.73 10.56 -22.17
N ALA A 101 16.60 9.24 -22.25
CA ALA A 101 17.75 8.33 -22.23
C ALA A 101 18.72 8.64 -23.37
N ILE A 102 18.22 8.77 -24.60
CA ILE A 102 19.04 9.13 -25.77
C ILE A 102 19.71 10.49 -25.57
N GLY A 103 18.98 11.50 -25.08
CA GLY A 103 19.54 12.82 -24.84
C GLY A 103 20.61 12.85 -23.75
N LEU A 104 20.51 11.98 -22.74
CA LEU A 104 21.53 11.83 -21.70
C LEU A 104 22.79 11.13 -22.23
N GLU A 105 22.63 10.08 -23.04
CA GLU A 105 23.75 9.38 -23.69
C GLU A 105 24.54 10.32 -24.61
N GLN A 106 23.85 11.16 -25.38
CA GLN A 106 24.48 12.15 -26.27
C GLN A 106 25.26 13.21 -25.48
N ARG A 107 24.68 13.75 -24.41
CA ARG A 107 25.37 14.72 -23.54
C ARG A 107 26.58 14.11 -22.81
N ALA A 108 26.51 12.83 -22.46
CA ALA A 108 27.64 12.12 -21.87
C ALA A 108 28.79 11.96 -22.88
N ALA A 109 28.48 11.69 -24.15
CA ALA A 109 29.47 11.58 -25.22
C ALA A 109 30.07 12.93 -25.66
N GLU A 110 29.36 14.04 -25.51
CA GLU A 110 29.87 15.40 -25.79
C GLU A 110 30.74 15.98 -24.66
N ALA A 111 30.69 15.38 -23.46
CA ALA A 111 31.45 15.81 -22.29
C ALA A 111 32.81 15.10 -22.13
N GLU A 112 33.12 14.15 -23.02
CA GLU A 112 34.39 13.40 -23.12
C GLU A 112 35.24 13.94 -24.28
#